data_AF-A0A9D2YJ24-F1
#
_entry.id   AF-A0A9D2YJ24-F1
#
_cell.length_a   1.000
_cell.length_b   1.000
_cell.length_c   1.000
_cell.angle_alpha   90.00
_cell.angle_beta   90.00
_cell.angle_gamma   90.00
#
_symmetry.space_group_name_H-M   'P 1'
#
loop_
_entity.id
_entity.type
_entity.pdbx_description
1 polymer ?
#
loop_
_entity_poly.entity_id
_entity_poly.type
_entity_poly.pdbx_seq_one_letter_code
_entity_poly.pdbx_strand_id
1 'polypeptide(L)'
;MAVSRLDRLFILLDTGTTPVTRKAAAQQLGEVVKLHPHELNNLMSKVLTYLRSPSWDTRIAAGQAVEAIVRNIPEWQPAPRPKDGEHSNLF
;
A
#
# COMPACT_ATOMS: atom_id res chain seq x y z
N MET A 1 10.12 14.00 18.34
CA MET A 1 8.81 13.47 17.91
C MET A 1 8.72 12.02 18.36
N ALA A 2 7.61 11.61 18.98
CA ALA A 2 7.42 10.22 19.40
C ALA A 2 7.19 9.33 18.16
N VAL A 3 7.89 8.21 18.05
CA VAL A 3 7.71 7.25 16.96
C VAL A 3 6.42 6.47 17.21
N SER A 4 5.45 6.59 16.29
CA SER A 4 4.16 5.88 16.42
C SER A 4 4.34 4.37 16.20
N ARG A 5 3.36 3.57 16.65
CA ARG A 5 3.34 2.12 16.38
C ARG A 5 3.33 1.83 14.87
N LEU A 6 2.66 2.66 14.08
CA LEU A 6 2.66 2.56 12.63
C LEU A 6 4.04 2.82 12.05
N ASP A 7 4.74 3.87 12.50
CA ASP A 7 6.09 4.18 12.02
C ASP A 7 7.08 3.08 12.37
N ARG A 8 6.90 2.37 13.50
CA ARG A 8 7.70 1.19 13.83
C ARG A 8 7.53 0.05 12.82
N LEU A 9 6.33 -0.14 12.26
CA LEU A 9 6.13 -1.16 11.21
C LEU A 9 6.95 -0.85 9.96
N PHE A 10 7.00 0.43 9.56
CA PHE A 10 7.84 0.87 8.45
C PHE A 10 9.32 0.69 8.73
N ILE A 11 9.79 1.05 9.93
CA ILE A 11 11.17 0.83 10.35
C ILE A 11 11.52 -0.68 10.33
N LEU A 12 10.59 -1.56 10.70
CA LEU A 12 10.80 -3.01 10.69
C LEU A 12 10.94 -3.60 9.29
N LEU A 13 10.42 -2.95 8.24
CA LEU A 13 10.68 -3.37 6.86
C LEU A 13 12.17 -3.26 6.49
N ASP A 14 12.87 -2.30 7.08
CA ASP A 14 14.28 -2.01 6.81
C ASP A 14 15.22 -2.68 7.82
N THR A 15 14.87 -2.60 9.10
CA THR A 15 15.71 -3.05 10.22
C THR A 15 15.39 -4.47 10.71
N GLY A 16 14.34 -5.11 10.16
CA GLY A 16 13.98 -6.47 10.51
C GLY A 16 15.15 -7.43 10.28
N THR A 17 15.61 -8.09 11.34
CA THR A 17 16.79 -8.98 11.32
C THR A 17 16.54 -10.28 10.59
N THR A 18 15.28 -10.69 10.43
CA THR A 18 14.89 -11.89 9.70
C THR A 18 13.85 -11.59 8.61
N PRO A 19 13.82 -12.37 7.52
CA PRO A 19 12.77 -12.26 6.50
C PRO A 19 11.36 -12.41 7.07
N VAL A 20 11.19 -13.26 8.09
CA VAL A 20 9.89 -13.50 8.75
C VAL A 20 9.41 -12.25 9.47
N THR A 21 10.30 -11.55 10.19
CA THR A 21 9.96 -10.29 10.88
C THR A 21 9.51 -9.21 9.90
N ARG A 22 10.24 -9.06 8.77
CA ARG A 22 9.89 -8.10 7.72
C ARG A 22 8.53 -8.42 7.10
N LYS A 23 8.29 -9.71 6.80
CA LYS A 23 7.01 -10.18 6.27
C LYS A 23 5.86 -9.95 7.26
N ALA A 24 6.07 -10.19 8.55
CA ALA A 24 5.06 -9.93 9.57
C ALA A 24 4.72 -8.44 9.66
N ALA A 25 5.71 -7.55 9.58
CA ALA A 25 5.48 -6.10 9.54
C ALA A 25 4.69 -5.69 8.29
N ALA A 26 5.04 -6.23 7.12
CA ALA A 26 4.31 -6.03 5.87
C ALA A 26 2.84 -6.48 5.96
N GLN A 27 2.58 -7.65 6.56
CA GLN A 27 1.23 -8.16 6.79
C GLN A 27 0.43 -7.23 7.71
N GLN A 28 1.04 -6.72 8.79
CA GLN A 28 0.36 -5.78 9.68
C GLN A 28 -0.01 -4.46 8.97
N LEU A 29 0.83 -3.95 8.06
CA LEU A 29 0.47 -2.78 7.25
C LEU A 29 -0.76 -3.03 6.39
N GLY A 30 -0.92 -4.25 5.84
CA GLY A 30 -2.12 -4.64 5.10
C GLY A 30 -3.39 -4.64 5.96
N GLU A 31 -3.31 -5.19 7.18
CA GLU A 31 -4.44 -5.18 8.13
C GLU A 31 -4.84 -3.76 8.55
N VAL A 32 -3.89 -2.82 8.64
CA VAL A 32 -4.21 -1.40 8.92
C VAL A 32 -5.08 -0.81 7.81
N VAL A 33 -4.78 -1.08 6.53
CA VAL A 33 -5.62 -0.59 5.41
C VAL A 33 -7.02 -1.19 5.46
N LYS A 34 -7.13 -2.47 5.80
CA LYS A 34 -8.43 -3.15 5.95
C LYS A 34 -9.31 -2.46 6.99
N LEU A 35 -8.74 -2.08 8.13
CA LEU A 35 -9.46 -1.41 9.22
C LEU A 35 -9.66 0.09 8.98
N HIS A 36 -8.74 0.73 8.25
CA HIS A 36 -8.71 2.16 8.00
C HIS A 36 -8.44 2.46 6.50
N PRO A 37 -9.43 2.27 5.61
CA PRO A 37 -9.20 2.41 4.16
C PRO A 37 -8.75 3.80 3.70
N HIS A 38 -9.09 4.85 4.46
CA HIS A 38 -8.68 6.23 4.19
C HIS A 38 -7.16 6.44 4.31
N GLU A 39 -6.46 5.58 5.04
CA GLU A 39 -5.00 5.64 5.21
C GLU A 39 -4.22 5.07 4.01
N LEU A 40 -4.90 4.49 3.02
CA LEU A 40 -4.27 3.83 1.87
C LEU A 40 -3.19 4.70 1.20
N ASN A 41 -3.52 5.95 0.86
CA ASN A 41 -2.61 6.85 0.17
C ASN A 41 -1.39 7.21 1.04
N ASN A 42 -1.61 7.39 2.34
CA ASN A 42 -0.54 7.68 3.30
C ASN A 42 0.41 6.48 3.43
N LEU A 43 -0.13 5.28 3.61
CA LEU A 43 0.65 4.06 3.72
C LEU A 43 1.42 3.77 2.44
N MET A 44 0.79 3.87 1.28
CA MET A 44 1.46 3.63 0.00
C MET A 44 2.58 4.63 -0.27
N SER A 45 2.35 5.92 0.04
CA SER A 45 3.39 6.96 -0.06
C SER A 45 4.62 6.62 0.78
N LYS A 46 4.43 6.11 2.01
CA LYS A 46 5.53 5.64 2.85
C LYS A 46 6.19 4.39 2.28
N VAL A 47 5.44 3.36 1.86
CA VAL A 47 6.02 2.14 1.27
C VAL A 47 6.88 2.44 0.04
N LEU A 48 6.48 3.41 -0.80
CA LEU A 48 7.24 3.83 -1.97
C LEU A 48 8.67 4.31 -1.64
N THR A 49 8.88 4.88 -0.45
CA THR A 49 10.24 5.28 -0.01
C THR A 49 11.13 4.04 0.22
N TYR A 50 10.56 2.97 0.80
CA TYR A 50 11.28 1.72 1.05
C TYR A 50 11.51 0.89 -0.21
N LEU A 51 10.63 0.98 -1.21
CA LEU A 51 10.85 0.38 -2.54
C LEU A 51 12.07 0.95 -3.27
N ARG A 52 12.48 2.18 -2.93
CA ARG A 52 13.67 2.84 -3.48
C ARG A 52 14.90 2.69 -2.58
N SER A 53 14.83 1.86 -1.53
CA SER A 53 15.95 1.62 -0.63
C SER A 53 17.14 1.00 -1.38
N PRO A 54 18.39 1.34 -1.01
CA PRO A 54 19.58 0.68 -1.54
C PRO A 54 19.67 -0.81 -1.13
N SER A 55 19.04 -1.18 -0.01
CA SER A 55 19.02 -2.55 0.50
C SER A 55 18.05 -3.44 -0.31
N TRP A 56 18.57 -4.53 -0.87
CA TRP A 56 17.77 -5.54 -1.58
C TRP A 56 16.65 -6.10 -0.70
N ASP A 57 16.97 -6.51 0.52
CA ASP A 57 16.00 -7.12 1.45
C ASP A 57 14.88 -6.14 1.83
N THR A 58 15.22 -4.85 1.95
CA THR A 58 14.23 -3.79 2.23
C THR A 58 13.29 -3.61 1.04
N ARG A 59 13.79 -3.71 -0.20
CA ARG A 59 12.93 -3.68 -1.41
C ARG A 59 11.99 -4.87 -1.47
N ILE A 60 12.49 -6.07 -1.15
CA ILE A 60 11.66 -7.29 -1.09
C ILE A 60 10.56 -7.15 -0.02
N ALA A 61 10.90 -6.69 1.18
CA ALA A 61 9.95 -6.45 2.26
C ALA A 61 8.90 -5.40 1.90
N ALA A 62 9.31 -4.31 1.26
CA ALA A 62 8.40 -3.27 0.77
C ALA A 62 7.45 -3.81 -0.30
N GLY A 63 7.93 -4.67 -1.21
CA GLY A 63 7.08 -5.37 -2.18
C GLY A 63 6.02 -6.25 -1.52
N GLN A 64 6.40 -7.00 -0.47
CA GLN A 64 5.45 -7.78 0.34
C GLN A 64 4.44 -6.88 1.05
N ALA A 65 4.83 -5.68 1.47
CA ALA A 65 3.91 -4.71 2.06
C ALA A 65 2.89 -4.20 1.03
N VAL A 66 3.32 -3.90 -0.20
CA VAL A 66 2.40 -3.56 -1.30
C VAL A 66 1.40 -4.70 -1.55
N GLU A 67 1.89 -5.94 -1.66
CA GLU A 67 1.04 -7.12 -1.86
C GLU A 67 0.00 -7.28 -0.74
N ALA A 68 0.42 -7.15 0.53
CA ALA A 68 -0.46 -7.25 1.69
C ALA A 68 -1.50 -6.11 1.74
N ILE A 69 -1.11 -4.90 1.34
CA ILE A 69 -2.02 -3.76 1.25
C ILE A 69 -3.06 -3.99 0.16
N VAL A 70 -2.63 -4.28 -1.07
CA VAL A 70 -3.51 -4.42 -2.23
C VAL A 70 -4.53 -5.56 -2.05
N ARG A 71 -4.14 -6.67 -1.41
CA ARG A 71 -5.05 -7.77 -1.07
C ARG A 71 -6.24 -7.37 -0.18
N ASN A 72 -6.13 -6.27 0.55
CA ASN A 72 -7.17 -5.79 1.46
C ASN A 72 -8.04 -4.66 0.86
N ILE A 73 -7.80 -4.27 -0.40
CA ILE A 73 -8.56 -3.22 -1.08
C ILE A 73 -9.61 -3.88 -1.98
N PRO A 74 -10.86 -3.36 -2.03
CA PRO A 74 -11.85 -3.85 -2.97
C PRO A 74 -11.40 -3.61 -4.42
N GLU A 75 -11.82 -4.51 -5.31
CA GLU A 75 -11.56 -4.35 -6.74
C GLU A 75 -12.16 -3.04 -7.26
N TRP A 76 -11.36 -2.29 -8.03
CA TRP A 76 -11.81 -1.03 -8.59
C TRP A 76 -12.81 -1.27 -9.72
N GLN A 77 -14.03 -0.76 -9.55
CA GLN A 77 -15.09 -0.83 -10.55
C GLN A 77 -15.31 0.57 -11.14
N PRO A 78 -14.67 0.93 -12.28
CA PRO A 78 -14.91 2.21 -12.93
C PRO A 78 -16.34 2.29 -13.45
N ALA A 79 -16.90 3.51 -13.44
CA ALA A 79 -18.14 3.76 -14.17
C ALA A 79 -17.93 3.44 -15.67
N PRO A 80 -18.91 2.83 -16.34
CA PRO A 80 -18.85 2.63 -17.78
C PRO A 80 -18.57 3.97 -18.47
N ARG A 81 -17.61 3.99 -19.40
CA ARG A 81 -17.41 5.18 -20.23
C ARG A 81 -18.74 5.49 -20.95
N PRO A 82 -19.21 6.74 -20.94
CA PRO A 82 -20.33 7.15 -21.78
C PRO A 82 -20.06 6.71 -23.21
N LYS A 83 -21.04 6.11 -23.88
CA LYS A 83 -20.90 5.80 -25.31
C LYS A 83 -20.83 7.14 -26.05
N ASP A 84 -19.76 7.36 -26.80
CA ASP A 84 -19.64 8.49 -27.72
C ASP A 84 -20.79 8.40 -28.74
N GLY A 85 -21.91 9.09 -28.50
CA GLY A 85 -23.07 9.01 -29.39
C GLY A 85 -24.40 9.62 -28.93
N GLU A 86 -24.58 9.99 -27.66
CA GLU A 86 -25.87 10.56 -27.19
C GLU A 86 -25.96 12.10 -27.23
N HIS A 87 -24.94 12.79 -27.78
CA HIS A 87 -24.94 14.26 -27.91
C HIS A 87 -25.33 14.80 -29.29
N SER A 88 -25.81 13.97 -30.21
CA SER A 88 -26.28 14.43 -31.52
C SER A 88 -27.74 14.08 -31.73
N ASN A 89 -28.65 14.84 -31.11
CA ASN A 89 -30.04 15.06 -31.55
C ASN A 89 -30.75 16.14 -30.70
N LEU A 90 -30.02 17.21 -30.38
CA LEU A 90 -30.61 18.44 -29.85
C LEU A 90 -30.11 19.57 -30.74
N PHE A 91 -30.68 19.66 -31.96
CA PHE A 91 -30.94 20.81 -32.83
C PHE A 91 -31.26 20.28 -34.23
#